data_AF-A0A2U2DJK7-F1
#
_entry.id   AF-A0A2U2DJK7-F1
#
_cell.length_a   1.000
_cell.length_b   1.000
_cell.length_c   1.000
_cell.angle_alpha   90.00
_cell.angle_beta   90.00
_cell.angle_gamma   90.00
#
_symmetry.space_group_name_H-M   'P 1'
#
loop_
_entity.id
_entity.type
_entity.pdbx_description
1 polymer ?
#
loop_
_entity_poly.entity_id
_entity_poly.type
_entity_poly.pdbx_seq_one_letter_code
_entity_poly.pdbx_strand_id
1 'polypeptide(L)' 'MTVTTIELKISDILDDPALPKEKKIAKLQKLEEEARALQRAATESPMVDDDGWQSDLRLVEKALGRLGEDTTKTGAATL' A
#
# COMPACT_ATOMS: atom_id res chain seq x y z
N MET A 1 14.23 13.52 3.02
CA MET A 1 12.96 12.82 2.76
C MET A 1 12.51 12.24 4.08
N THR A 2 11.37 12.67 4.62
CA THR A 2 10.80 12.09 5.83
C THR A 2 10.12 10.79 5.43
N VAL A 3 10.75 9.65 5.73
CA VAL A 3 10.13 8.35 5.51
C VAL A 3 8.95 8.25 6.46
N THR A 4 7.75 8.02 5.92
CA THR A 4 6.54 7.89 6.73
C THR A 4 6.49 6.49 7.34
N THR A 5 5.77 6.35 8.46
CA THR A 5 5.56 5.05 9.10
C THR A 5 4.88 4.05 8.15
N ILE A 6 4.11 4.51 7.17
CA ILE A 6 3.49 3.65 6.16
C ILE A 6 4.52 3.16 5.15
N GLU A 7 5.41 4.02 4.66
CA GLU A 7 6.47 3.64 3.73
C GLU A 7 7.34 2.50 4.29
N LEU A 8 7.73 2.57 5.56
CA LEU A 8 8.47 1.49 6.24
C LEU A 8 7.69 0.18 6.27
N LYS A 9 6.39 0.22 6.59
CA LYS A 9 5.53 -0.98 6.64
C LYS A 9 5.37 -1.61 5.26
N ILE A 10 5.25 -0.80 4.20
CA ILE A 10 5.18 -1.31 2.82
C ILE A 10 6.49 -2.03 2.49
N SER A 11 7.64 -1.40 2.76
CA SER A 11 8.95 -2.03 2.54
C SER A 11 9.09 -3.34 3.30
N ASP A 12 8.73 -3.39 4.58
CA ASP A 12 8.76 -4.62 5.38
C ASP A 12 7.90 -5.74 4.77
N ILE A 13 6.71 -5.43 4.25
CA ILE A 13 5.83 -6.42 3.60
C ILE A 13 6.41 -6.89 2.27
N LEU A 14 7.01 -5.99 1.49
CA LEU A 14 7.58 -6.32 0.18
C LEU A 14 8.88 -7.11 0.31
N ASP A 15 9.74 -6.76 1.26
CA ASP A 15 11.06 -7.37 1.46
C ASP A 15 11.00 -8.69 2.23
N ASP A 16 9.90 -9.00 2.92
CA ASP A 16 9.72 -10.27 3.62
C ASP A 16 9.70 -11.46 2.63
N PRO A 17 10.73 -12.33 2.61
CA PRO A 17 10.81 -13.45 1.69
C PRO A 17 9.93 -14.64 2.13
N ALA A 18 9.46 -14.66 3.39
CA ALA A 18 8.60 -15.71 3.93
C ALA A 18 7.11 -15.48 3.59
N LEU A 19 6.76 -14.27 3.12
CA LEU A 19 5.40 -13.97 2.68
C LEU A 19 5.21 -14.34 1.20
N PRO A 20 4.28 -15.26 0.88
CA PRO A 20 3.85 -15.44 -0.50
C PRO A 20 3.15 -14.17 -0.98
N LYS A 21 3.25 -13.95 -2.29
CA LYS A 21 2.74 -12.77 -2.98
C LYS A 21 1.29 -12.42 -2.64
N GLU A 22 0.41 -13.42 -2.59
CA GLU A 22 -1.01 -13.26 -2.24
C GLU A 22 -1.18 -12.70 -0.82
N LYS A 23 -0.35 -13.15 0.13
CA LYS A 23 -0.34 -12.61 1.49
C LYS A 23 0.24 -11.20 1.55
N LYS A 24 1.22 -10.87 0.71
CA LYS A 24 1.74 -9.49 0.58
C LYS A 24 0.64 -8.55 0.10
N ILE A 25 -0.12 -8.96 -0.93
CA ILE A 25 -1.28 -8.22 -1.44
C ILE A 25 -2.32 -8.01 -0.35
N ALA A 26 -2.73 -9.09 0.35
CA ALA A 26 -3.71 -8.99 1.43
C ALA A 26 -3.26 -8.06 2.57
N LYS A 27 -1.97 -8.10 2.94
CA LYS A 27 -1.42 -7.19 3.95
C LYS A 27 -1.39 -5.73 3.48
N LEU A 28 -1.03 -5.47 2.22
CA LEU A 28 -1.03 -4.13 1.66
C LEU A 28 -2.44 -3.55 1.54
N GLN A 29 -3.43 -4.34 1.14
CA GLN A 29 -4.84 -3.93 1.11
C GLN A 29 -5.34 -3.58 2.51
N LYS A 30 -5.02 -4.40 3.52
CA LYS A 30 -5.35 -4.10 4.91
C LYS A 30 -4.70 -2.81 5.40
N LEU A 31 -3.44 -2.57 5.01
CA LEU A 31 -2.73 -1.33 5.33
C LEU A 31 -3.42 -0.11 4.69
N GLU A 32 -3.91 -0.23 3.46
CA GLU A 32 -4.69 0.81 2.78
C GLU A 32 -6.00 1.13 3.54
N GLU A 33 -6.73 0.10 3.96
CA GLU A 33 -7.98 0.27 4.73
C GLU A 33 -7.74 0.91 6.09
N GLU A 34 -6.70 0.47 6.82
CA GLU A 34 -6.30 1.05 8.10
C GLU A 34 -5.88 2.51 7.94
N ALA A 35 -5.12 2.81 6.88
CA ALA A 35 -4.74 4.16 6.53
C ALA A 35 -6.00 5.01 6.28
N ARG A 36 -6.88 4.60 5.37
CA ARG A 36 -8.12 5.32 5.04
C ARG A 36 -9.03 5.51 6.26
N ALA A 37 -9.07 4.54 7.17
CA ALA A 37 -9.79 4.64 8.44
C ALA A 37 -9.18 5.70 9.37
N LEU A 38 -7.85 5.72 9.50
CA LEU A 38 -7.14 6.75 10.28
C LEU A 38 -7.36 8.14 9.67
N GLN A 39 -7.34 8.26 8.34
CA GLN A 39 -7.62 9.52 7.65
C GLN A 39 -9.02 10.02 7.98
N ARG A 40 -10.02 9.13 7.97
CA ARG A 40 -11.41 9.48 8.31
C ARG A 40 -11.55 9.94 9.76
N ALA A 41 -10.81 9.31 10.68
CA ALA A 41 -10.76 9.74 12.08
C ALA A 41 -9.98 11.07 12.26
N ALA A 42 -8.95 11.32 11.45
CA ALA A 42 -8.15 12.54 11.50
C ALA A 42 -8.85 13.75 10.86
N THR A 43 -9.67 13.54 9.82
CA THR A 43 -10.39 14.59 9.08
C THR A 43 -11.55 15.21 9.89
N GLU A 44 -11.94 14.62 11.02
CA GLU A 44 -12.88 15.24 11.98
C GLU A 44 -12.25 16.43 12.74
N SER A 45 -10.96 16.72 12.54
CA SER A 45 -10.30 17.95 13.01
C SER A 45 -9.93 18.85 11.81
N PRO A 46 -10.52 20.05 11.66
CA PRO A 46 -10.54 20.81 10.40
C PRO A 46 -9.23 21.56 10.05
N MET A 47 -8.06 21.13 10.53
CA MET A 47 -6.78 21.85 10.35
C MET A 47 -5.56 20.97 10.04
N VAL A 48 -5.72 19.80 9.41
CA VAL A 48 -4.57 18.99 8.98
C VAL A 48 -4.42 19.02 7.47
N ASP A 49 -3.36 19.67 7.00
CA ASP A 49 -2.95 19.75 5.60
C ASP A 49 -2.79 18.33 5.00
N ASP A 50 -3.47 18.11 3.88
CA ASP A 50 -3.70 16.83 3.18
C ASP A 50 -2.43 16.25 2.50
N ASP A 51 -1.29 16.93 2.60
CA ASP A 51 -0.16 16.73 1.68
C ASP A 51 0.67 15.46 1.95
N GLY A 52 0.70 14.95 3.18
CA GLY A 52 1.49 13.75 3.54
C GLY A 52 0.75 12.42 3.40
N TRP A 53 -0.58 12.46 3.46
CA TRP A 53 -1.42 11.26 3.50
C TRP A 53 -1.70 10.70 2.10
N GLN A 54 -1.87 11.57 1.11
CA GLN A 54 -2.00 11.14 -0.28
C GLN A 54 -0.73 10.47 -0.82
N SER A 55 0.46 10.87 -0.34
CA SER A 55 1.72 10.21 -0.72
C SER A 55 1.76 8.76 -0.26
N ASP A 56 1.32 8.47 0.96
CA ASP A 56 1.34 7.13 1.54
C ASP A 56 0.40 6.18 0.80
N LEU A 57 -0.82 6.64 0.50
CA LEU A 57 -1.80 5.82 -0.23
C LEU A 57 -1.30 5.48 -1.64
N ARG A 58 -0.69 6.46 -2.32
CA ARG A 58 -0.11 6.29 -3.66
C ARG A 58 1.08 5.31 -3.66
N LEU A 59 1.82 5.21 -2.56
CA LEU A 59 2.88 4.20 -2.39
C LEU A 59 2.30 2.79 -2.27
N VAL A 60 1.22 2.61 -1.49
CA VAL A 60 0.52 1.32 -1.37
C VAL A 60 -0.05 0.87 -2.72
N GLU A 61 -0.71 1.77 -3.45
CA GLU A 61 -1.25 1.48 -4.80
C GLU A 61 -0.15 1.08 -5.78
N LYS A 62 1.00 1.77 -5.78
CA LYS A 62 2.15 1.38 -6.62
C LYS A 62 2.69 0.00 -6.26
N ALA A 63 2.78 -0.33 -4.97
CA ALA A 63 3.24 -1.63 -4.51
C ALA A 63 2.28 -2.74 -4.94
N LEU A 64 0.98 -2.53 -4.78
CA LEU A 64 -0.08 -3.42 -5.25
C LEU A 64 -0.05 -3.58 -6.78
N GLY A 65 0.13 -2.48 -7.53
CA GLY A 65 0.26 -2.51 -8.98
C GLY A 65 1.45 -3.34 -9.45
N ARG A 66 2.63 -3.18 -8.84
CA ARG A 66 3.82 -3.99 -9.15
C ARG A 66 3.59 -5.49 -8.87
N LEU A 67 2.98 -5.81 -7.73
CA LEU A 67 2.59 -7.19 -7.43
C LEU A 67 1.54 -7.70 -8.44
N GLY A 68 0.57 -6.88 -8.82
CA GLY A 68 -0.44 -7.20 -9.84
C GLY A 68 0.18 -7.52 -11.21
N GLU A 69 1.10 -6.69 -11.69
CA GLU A 69 1.76 -6.89 -12.99
C GLU A 69 2.63 -8.16 -13.03
N ASP A 70 3.27 -8.52 -11.93
CA ASP A 70 4.01 -9.79 -11.85
C ASP A 70 3.06 -11.01 -11.88
N THR A 71 1.75 -10.87 -11.60
CA THR A 71 0.82 -12.01 -11.62
C THR A 71 0.22 -12.23 -13.01
N THR A 72 0.08 -11.18 -13.79
CA THR A 72 -0.37 -11.27 -15.19
C THR A 72 0.73 -11.80 -16.11
N LYS A 73 2.01 -11.60 -15.79
CA LYS A 73 3.14 -12.11 -16.59
C LYS A 73 3.31 -13.63 -16.60
N THR A 74 2.59 -14.38 -15.76
CA THR A 74 2.63 -15.86 -15.76
C THR A 74 1.32 -16.51 -16.24
N GLY A 75 0.31 -15.72 -16.65
CA GLY A 75 -1.05 -16.26 -16.81
C GLY A 75 -1.88 -15.78 -18.01
N ALA A 76 -1.32 -15.04 -18.97
CA ALA A 76 -2.08 -14.66 -20.17
C ALA A 76 -1.31 -14.99 -21.46
N ALA A 77 -1.19 -16.29 -21.74
CA ALA A 77 -1.42 -16.73 -23.09
C ALA A 77 -2.93 -16.64 -23.33
N THR A 78 -3.40 -15.54 -23.93
CA THR A 78 -4.73 -15.50 -24.55
C THR A 78 -4.68 -14.64 -25.80
N LEU A 79 -4.61 -15.34 -26.93
CA LEU A 79 -5.13 -15.09 -28.29
C LEU A 79 -4.97 -13.71 -28.94
#